data_AF-A0A6I7LN54-F1
#
_entry.id   AF-A0A6I7LN54-F1
#
_cell.length_a   1.000
_cell.length_b   1.000
_cell.length_c   1.000
_cell.angle_alpha   90.00
_cell.angle_beta   90.00
_cell.angle_gamma   90.00
#
_symmetry.space_group_name_H-M   'P 1'
#
loop_
_entity.id
_entity.type
_entity.pdbx_description
1 polymer ?
#
loop_
_entity_poly.entity_id
_entity_poly.type
_entity_poly.pdbx_seq_one_letter_code
_entity_poly.pdbx_strand_id
1 'polypeptide(L)'
;MRMRLQFQRLKRGNIYMSMKEIDLTGGESVYCINEGQLEKAYELVMANTVTADKVNAHLKRLEERLDRNERAALAFILIDRLLKKK
;
A
#
# COMPACT_ATOMS: atom_id res chain seq x y z
N MET A 1 36.20 37.30 18.21
CA MET A 1 34.90 36.64 17.97
C MET A 1 34.35 37.11 16.62
N ARG A 2 33.76 36.20 15.84
CA ARG A 2 33.22 36.32 14.45
C ARG A 2 34.13 35.83 13.32
N MET A 3 34.16 34.50 13.22
CA MET A 3 34.64 33.70 12.11
C MET A 3 33.64 33.79 10.94
N ARG A 4 34.03 34.39 9.81
CA ARG A 4 33.25 34.37 8.55
C ARG A 4 33.58 33.08 7.80
N LEU A 5 32.74 32.05 7.95
CA LEU A 5 32.78 30.87 7.10
C LEU A 5 32.09 31.19 5.77
N GLN A 6 32.87 31.36 4.70
CA GLN A 6 32.37 31.33 3.34
C GLN A 6 32.08 29.87 2.96
N PHE A 7 30.80 29.49 2.93
CA PHE A 7 30.39 28.18 2.45
C PHE A 7 30.48 28.12 0.92
N GLN A 8 31.44 27.34 0.46
CA GLN A 8 31.65 27.01 -0.94
C GLN A 8 30.50 26.12 -1.46
N ARG A 9 29.74 26.67 -2.40
CA ARG A 9 29.17 26.05 -3.61
C ARG A 9 29.23 24.51 -3.67
N LEU A 10 28.15 23.83 -3.26
CA LEU A 10 27.87 22.45 -3.68
C LEU A 10 26.84 22.47 -4.82
N LYS A 11 27.33 22.43 -6.06
CA LYS A 11 26.53 21.96 -7.19
C LYS A 11 26.36 20.44 -7.03
N ARG A 12 25.16 19.97 -6.71
CA ARG A 12 24.76 18.57 -6.92
C ARG A 12 23.48 18.54 -7.75
N GLY A 13 23.66 18.71 -9.05
CA GLY A 13 22.69 18.29 -10.03
C GLY A 13 22.79 16.78 -10.21
N ASN A 14 21.73 16.08 -9.83
CA ASN A 14 21.09 14.94 -10.48
C ASN A 14 20.37 14.10 -9.43
N ILE A 15 19.08 14.35 -9.27
CA ILE A 15 18.15 13.37 -8.73
C ILE A 15 17.21 13.06 -9.90
N TYR A 16 17.62 12.11 -10.73
CA TYR A 16 16.75 11.51 -11.74
C TYR A 16 15.71 10.67 -10.97
N MET A 17 14.69 11.33 -10.40
CA MET A 17 13.46 10.65 -10.01
C MET A 17 12.64 10.45 -11.28
N SER A 18 12.80 9.31 -11.92
CA SER A 18 11.85 8.79 -12.89
C SER A 18 10.55 8.43 -12.16
N MET A 19 9.73 9.44 -11.85
CA MET A 19 8.41 9.34 -11.25
C MET A 19 7.37 8.90 -12.30
N LYS A 20 7.07 7.61 -12.38
CA LYS A 20 5.83 7.02 -12.91
C LYS A 20 5.94 5.51 -12.63
N GLU A 21 5.10 4.86 -11.82
CA GLU A 21 3.64 4.97 -11.69
C GLU A 21 3.17 5.42 -10.30
N ILE A 22 2.23 6.36 -10.25
CA ILE A 22 1.39 6.56 -9.08
C ILE A 22 -0.03 6.66 -9.59
N ASP A 23 -0.80 5.58 -9.45
CA ASP A 23 -2.21 5.75 -9.18
C ASP A 23 -2.81 4.59 -8.36
N LEU A 24 -3.28 4.89 -7.14
CA LEU A 24 -4.01 3.98 -6.26
C LEU A 24 -5.53 4.24 -6.36
N THR A 25 -5.97 4.55 -7.59
CA THR A 25 -7.32 4.88 -8.10
C THR A 25 -7.80 6.34 -7.98
N GLY A 26 -6.92 7.32 -7.92
CA GLY A 26 -7.20 8.71 -8.32
C GLY A 26 -7.00 9.79 -7.24
N GLY A 27 -5.84 9.86 -6.60
CA GLY A 27 -5.38 11.04 -5.84
C GLY A 27 -5.92 11.22 -4.41
N GLU A 28 -4.99 11.30 -3.45
CA GLU A 28 -5.13 11.80 -2.07
C GLU A 28 -6.32 11.29 -1.24
N SER A 29 -6.33 9.99 -0.96
CA SER A 29 -6.53 9.43 0.39
C SER A 29 -6.84 7.94 0.24
N VAL A 30 -5.76 7.16 0.20
CA VAL A 30 -5.81 5.71 0.40
C VAL A 30 -6.64 5.48 1.66
N TYR A 31 -7.79 4.83 1.52
CA TYR A 31 -8.73 4.51 2.59
C TYR A 31 -7.99 4.27 3.91
N CYS A 32 -8.27 5.05 4.95
CA CYS A 32 -7.66 4.83 6.26
C CYS A 32 -8.17 3.49 6.79
N ILE A 33 -7.46 2.40 6.48
CA ILE A 33 -7.65 1.13 7.14
C ILE A 33 -7.18 1.37 8.57
N ASN A 34 -8.10 1.26 9.54
CA ASN A 34 -7.73 1.34 10.94
C ASN A 34 -6.70 0.25 11.24
N GLU A 35 -5.59 0.61 11.88
CA GLU A 35 -4.52 -0.33 12.23
C GLU A 35 -5.05 -1.55 12.98
N GLY A 36 -6.01 -1.39 13.88
CA GLY A 36 -6.62 -2.50 14.60
C GLY A 36 -7.52 -3.41 13.73
N GLN A 37 -8.08 -2.89 12.63
CA GLN A 37 -8.78 -3.73 11.64
C GLN A 37 -7.78 -4.52 10.79
N LEU A 38 -6.65 -3.90 10.46
CA LEU A 38 -5.58 -4.53 9.71
C LEU A 38 -4.90 -5.63 10.54
N GLU A 39 -4.64 -5.37 11.82
CA GLU A 39 -4.09 -6.35 12.77
C GLU A 39 -4.96 -7.60 12.86
N LYS A 40 -6.27 -7.45 13.09
CA LYS A 40 -7.21 -8.58 13.12
C LYS A 40 -7.29 -9.33 11.79
N ALA A 41 -7.17 -8.63 10.66
CA ALA A 41 -7.11 -9.27 9.36
C ALA A 41 -5.83 -10.11 9.22
N TYR A 42 -4.69 -9.61 9.71
CA TYR A 42 -3.44 -10.37 9.75
C TYR A 42 -3.53 -11.57 10.70
N GLU A 43 -4.12 -11.43 11.88
CA GLU A 43 -4.34 -12.57 12.79
C GLU A 43 -5.11 -13.70 12.10
N LEU A 44 -6.16 -13.37 11.34
CA LEU A 44 -6.96 -14.36 10.61
C LEU A 44 -6.15 -15.07 9.51
N VAL A 45 -5.21 -14.37 8.88
CA VAL A 45 -4.35 -14.89 7.80
C VAL A 45 -3.09 -15.58 8.33
N MET A 46 -2.66 -15.26 9.55
CA MET A 46 -1.45 -15.82 10.18
C MET A 46 -1.75 -16.93 11.18
N ALA A 47 -3.00 -17.09 11.64
CA ALA A 47 -3.37 -18.18 12.52
C ALA A 47 -3.18 -19.52 11.81
N ASN A 48 -2.55 -20.52 12.45
CA ASN A 48 -2.41 -21.88 11.90
C ASN A 48 -3.76 -22.62 11.87
N THR A 49 -4.64 -22.20 10.96
CA THR A 49 -6.02 -22.68 10.82
C THR A 49 -6.36 -22.90 9.36
N VAL A 50 -7.35 -23.76 9.10
CA VAL A 50 -7.89 -24.01 7.75
C VAL A 50 -8.37 -22.72 7.08
N THR A 51 -8.80 -21.72 7.86
CA THR A 51 -9.22 -20.41 7.35
C THR A 51 -8.03 -19.64 6.77
N ALA A 52 -6.90 -19.61 7.48
CA ALA A 52 -5.70 -18.95 7.00
C ALA A 52 -5.18 -19.56 5.70
N ASP A 53 -5.13 -20.89 5.60
CA ASP A 53 -4.69 -21.59 4.38
C ASP A 53 -5.56 -21.19 3.17
N LYS A 54 -6.88 -21.15 3.37
CA LYS A 54 -7.83 -20.75 2.32
C LYS A 54 -7.59 -19.30 1.89
N VAL A 55 -7.47 -18.37 2.82
CA VAL A 55 -7.30 -16.95 2.51
C VAL A 55 -5.94 -16.71 1.83
N ASN A 56 -4.87 -17.30 2.34
CA ASN A 56 -3.53 -17.21 1.72
C ASN A 56 -3.50 -17.79 0.31
N ALA A 57 -4.17 -18.92 0.06
CA ALA A 57 -4.27 -19.49 -1.28
C ALA A 57 -4.99 -18.55 -2.27
N HIS A 58 -6.01 -17.84 -1.81
CA HIS A 58 -6.68 -16.83 -2.63
C HIS A 58 -5.82 -15.60 -2.85
N LEU A 59 -5.12 -15.09 -1.82
CA LEU A 59 -4.18 -13.98 -1.96
C LEU A 59 -3.11 -14.27 -3.01
N LYS A 60 -2.43 -15.42 -2.90
CA LYS A 60 -1.40 -15.84 -3.85
C LYS A 60 -1.91 -15.86 -5.29
N ARG A 61 -3.11 -16.43 -5.51
CA ARG A 61 -3.73 -16.48 -6.85
C ARG A 61 -4.04 -15.08 -7.41
N LEU A 62 -4.39 -14.13 -6.56
CA LEU A 62 -4.64 -12.74 -6.97
C LEU A 62 -3.32 -12.04 -7.32
N GLU A 63 -2.26 -12.26 -6.53
CA GLU A 63 -0.93 -11.69 -6.77
C GLU A 63 -0.27 -12.22 -8.06
N GLU A 64 -0.56 -13.47 -8.45
CA GLU A 64 -0.09 -14.06 -9.70
C GLU A 64 -0.84 -13.53 -10.95
N ARG A 65 -2.05 -12.99 -10.78
CA ARG A 65 -2.97 -12.71 -11.91
C ARG A 65 -3.31 -11.23 -12.10
N LEU A 66 -3.13 -10.41 -11.07
CA LEU A 66 -3.52 -9.02 -11.05
C LEU A 66 -2.34 -8.13 -10.70
N ASP A 67 -2.22 -7.00 -11.39
CA ASP A 67 -1.23 -6.01 -11.07
C ASP A 67 -1.57 -5.25 -9.76
N ARG A 68 -0.73 -4.28 -9.38
CA ARG A 68 -0.91 -3.54 -8.14
C ARG A 68 -2.22 -2.73 -8.11
N ASN A 69 -2.61 -2.13 -9.22
CA ASN A 69 -3.77 -1.24 -9.29
C ASN A 69 -5.06 -2.05 -9.43
N GLU A 70 -5.03 -3.16 -10.17
CA GLU A 70 -6.13 -4.11 -10.26
C GLU A 70 -6.44 -4.74 -8.89
N ARG A 71 -5.41 -5.10 -8.11
CA ARG A 71 -5.59 -5.58 -6.73
C ARG A 71 -6.21 -4.51 -5.82
N ALA A 72 -5.76 -3.26 -5.94
CA ALA A 72 -6.33 -2.15 -5.17
C ALA A 72 -7.80 -1.91 -5.53
N ALA A 73 -8.14 -1.88 -6.83
CA ALA A 73 -9.51 -1.75 -7.30
C ALA A 73 -10.41 -2.89 -6.80
N LEU A 74 -9.91 -4.14 -6.87
CA LEU A 74 -10.63 -5.30 -6.34
C LEU A 74 -10.88 -5.18 -4.83
N ALA A 75 -9.87 -4.76 -4.05
CA ALA A 75 -10.00 -4.57 -2.62
C ALA A 75 -11.10 -3.52 -2.28
N PHE A 76 -11.12 -2.39 -2.97
CA PHE A 76 -12.14 -1.36 -2.77
C PHE A 76 -13.56 -1.86 -3.09
N ILE A 77 -13.73 -2.56 -4.22
CA ILE A 77 -15.03 -3.12 -4.61
C ILE A 77 -15.51 -4.18 -3.61
N LEU A 78 -14.61 -5.03 -3.10
CA LEU A 78 -14.96 -6.02 -2.09
C LEU A 78 -15.43 -5.36 -0.79
N ILE A 79 -14.72 -4.34 -0.32
CA ILE A 79 -15.10 -3.58 0.88
C ILE A 79 -16.47 -2.89 0.70
N ASP A 80 -16.68 -2.19 -0.42
CA ASP A 80 -17.95 -1.54 -0.74
C ASP A 80 -19.13 -2.54 -0.74
N ARG A 81 -18.94 -3.71 -1.36
CA ARG A 81 -19.93 -4.78 -1.37
C ARG A 81 -20.23 -5.34 0.02
N LEU A 82 -19.23 -5.49 0.87
CA LEU A 82 -19.40 -5.95 2.25
C LEU A 82 -20.20 -4.93 3.08
N LEU A 83 -19.96 -3.63 2.89
CA LEU A 83 -20.68 -2.57 3.59
C LEU A 83 -22.15 -2.44 3.14
N LYS A 84 -22.44 -2.72 1.87
CA LYS A 84 -23.80 -2.63 1.30
C LYS A 84 -24.70 -3.82 1.66
N LYS A 85 -24.14 -4.98 1.97
CA LYS A 85 -24.88 -6.23 2.27
C LYS A 85 -25.42 -6.31 3.71
N LYS A 86 -25.97 -5.22 4.27
CA LYS A 86 -26.64 -5.27 5.57
C LYS A 86 -27.85 -6.19 5.59
#